data_AF-A0AA48GX34-F1
#
_entry.id   AF-A0AA48GX34-F1
#
_cell.length_a   1.000
_cell.length_b   1.000
_cell.length_c   1.000
_cell.angle_alpha   90.00
_cell.angle_beta   90.00
_cell.angle_gamma   90.00
#
_symmetry.space_group_name_H-M   'P 1'
#
loop_
_entity.id
_entity.type
_entity.pdbx_description
1 polymer ?
#
loop_
_entity_poly.entity_id
_entity_poly.type
_entity_poly.pdbx_seq_one_letter_code
_entity_poly.pdbx_strand_id
1 'polypeptide(L)'
;MIRLPWAFILCLPLAGAPVSGRVTDGLRPLAGVRVHPDRTPRVRPTRALPSALTDAEGRFTLDLEPADTAVVVESPGRVRDIVPLADLGRDVVLPPAPAYRKEKVVVIRLRWPGEAPLRTDDELRALLFSREPGAASAANYFYEISKGSLELELGRFLPMDDETPPHPRDDVQARAILARAVTRLRDLEPGPWDAVDNRTGAPGPDGRPDHLWVVAPGRPGTVTDTVEELSAICILEPLPWNRTVQWPMVLFPDETPLGFIVHEALHAMGENRVDDFYVADRRVRTAGRWDVMDAGMFQGWDAFHPGEGPWQEDTAYSPAHPMGWVRTDLWYHGAFKDTVPTLRVERAWEGWLDPLARAPGAHPQRLVVPDPRRRGRFWEFNVRRPLGFDRGRVAGRWGAGYEGLVVARVDPGLLSRGEPRGPVRVIDAHPGTPEPARPRYPGGRWQLDDAAFNLGPGERSRGQDGPLAWEVLAVDPAGRMRIRVRLKR
;
A
#
# COMPACT_ATOMS: atom_id res chain seq x y z
N MET A 1 -27.42 57.23 -25.98
CA MET A 1 -28.36 56.67 -25.00
C MET A 1 -28.90 55.39 -25.64
N ILE A 2 -28.55 54.18 -25.20
CA ILE A 2 -28.84 53.55 -23.90
C ILE A 2 -27.63 52.67 -23.50
N ARG A 3 -27.19 52.78 -22.25
CA ARG A 3 -26.18 51.90 -21.63
C ARG A 3 -26.92 50.70 -21.01
N LEU A 4 -26.48 49.48 -21.31
CA LEU A 4 -26.87 48.26 -20.57
C LEU A 4 -25.62 47.67 -19.92
N PRO A 5 -25.57 47.54 -18.58
CA PRO A 5 -24.44 46.96 -17.89
C PRO A 5 -24.59 45.43 -17.94
N TRP A 6 -23.65 44.74 -18.56
CA TRP A 6 -23.50 43.31 -18.38
C TRP A 6 -22.80 43.10 -17.03
N ALA A 7 -23.60 42.74 -16.03
CA ALA A 7 -23.15 42.36 -14.71
C ALA A 7 -22.20 41.16 -14.83
N PHE A 8 -20.96 41.34 -14.38
CA PHE A 8 -20.09 40.24 -13.97
C PHE A 8 -20.79 39.49 -12.84
N ILE A 9 -21.42 38.36 -13.14
CA ILE A 9 -21.74 37.37 -12.11
C ILE A 9 -20.40 36.75 -11.72
N LEU A 10 -19.82 37.28 -10.64
CA LEU A 10 -18.81 36.59 -9.85
C LEU A 10 -19.47 35.31 -9.30
N CYS A 11 -19.31 34.19 -10.02
CA CYS A 11 -19.47 32.88 -9.41
C CYS A 11 -18.35 32.72 -8.38
N LEU A 12 -18.63 33.16 -7.15
CA LEU A 12 -17.88 32.71 -5.99
C LEU A 12 -17.97 31.18 -5.97
N PRO A 13 -16.85 30.45 -5.80
CA PRO A 13 -16.92 29.02 -5.58
C PRO A 13 -17.74 28.80 -4.31
N LEU A 14 -18.87 28.09 -4.45
CA LEU A 14 -19.62 27.56 -3.31
C LEU A 14 -18.62 26.78 -2.45
N ALA A 15 -18.27 27.33 -1.29
CA ALA A 15 -17.55 26.61 -0.27
C ALA A 15 -18.30 25.30 -0.03
N GLY A 16 -17.58 24.17 -0.04
CA GLY A 16 -18.20 22.85 0.16
C GLY A 16 -18.95 22.83 1.50
N ALA A 17 -20.11 22.18 1.51
CA ALA A 17 -20.96 22.14 2.68
C ALA A 17 -20.30 21.32 3.81
N PRO A 18 -20.46 21.72 5.08
CA PRO A 18 -20.00 20.91 6.21
C PRO A 18 -20.71 19.57 6.18
N VAL A 19 -19.94 18.48 6.28
CA VAL A 19 -20.50 17.14 6.48
C VAL A 19 -20.51 16.83 7.96
N SER A 20 -21.53 16.11 8.40
CA SER A 20 -21.63 15.65 9.78
C SER A 20 -21.91 14.16 9.80
N GLY A 21 -21.43 13.48 10.84
CA GLY A 21 -21.63 12.05 11.03
C GLY A 21 -21.50 11.67 12.49
N ARG A 22 -21.64 10.38 12.76
CA ARG A 22 -21.50 9.81 14.10
C ARG A 22 -20.70 8.51 14.04
N VAL A 23 -19.78 8.34 14.97
CA VAL A 23 -18.91 7.17 15.10
C VAL A 23 -19.23 6.40 16.38
N THR A 24 -19.34 5.09 16.28
CA THR A 24 -19.70 4.19 17.39
C THR A 24 -18.86 2.92 17.38
N ASP A 25 -18.88 2.17 18.48
CA ASP A 25 -18.40 0.79 18.53
C ASP A 25 -19.47 -0.25 18.11
N GLY A 26 -20.60 0.21 17.58
CA GLY A 26 -21.80 -0.58 17.30
C GLY A 26 -22.82 -0.59 18.45
N LEU A 27 -22.42 -0.18 19.66
CA LEU A 27 -23.28 -0.11 20.84
C LEU A 27 -23.28 1.30 21.47
N ARG A 28 -22.12 1.92 21.57
CA ARG A 28 -21.86 3.18 22.27
C ARG A 28 -21.14 4.18 21.36
N PRO A 29 -21.35 5.49 21.60
CA PRO A 29 -20.57 6.52 20.90
C PRO A 29 -19.08 6.43 21.22
N LEU A 30 -18.25 6.86 20.27
CA LEU A 30 -16.80 6.92 20.43
C LEU A 30 -16.30 8.36 20.35
N ALA A 31 -15.76 8.86 21.45
CA ALA A 31 -15.11 10.17 21.53
C ALA A 31 -13.63 10.11 21.12
N GLY A 32 -13.10 11.23 20.63
CA GLY A 32 -11.68 11.37 20.28
C GLY A 32 -11.26 10.62 19.01
N VAL A 33 -12.22 10.10 18.23
CA VAL A 33 -11.94 9.48 16.93
C VAL A 33 -11.59 10.57 15.94
N ARG A 34 -10.49 10.39 15.21
CA ARG A 34 -10.03 11.35 14.22
C ARG A 34 -10.78 11.14 12.90
N VAL A 35 -11.28 12.24 12.36
CA VAL A 35 -11.96 12.28 11.05
C VAL A 35 -11.31 13.35 10.17
N HIS A 36 -10.96 13.00 8.95
CA HIS A 36 -10.35 13.92 7.98
C HIS A 36 -10.72 13.52 6.54
N PRO A 37 -10.63 14.40 5.53
CA PRO A 37 -10.94 14.01 4.16
C PRO A 37 -9.97 12.93 3.69
N ASP A 38 -10.48 11.98 2.90
CA ASP A 38 -9.63 11.11 2.10
C ASP A 38 -9.14 11.92 0.90
N ARG A 39 -7.85 12.22 0.85
CA ARG A 39 -7.16 12.89 -0.26
C ARG A 39 -5.87 12.12 -0.54
N THR A 40 -5.33 12.27 -1.75
CA THR A 40 -4.06 11.62 -2.12
C THR A 40 -2.97 11.97 -1.09
N PRO A 41 -2.38 10.97 -0.42
CA PRO A 41 -1.30 11.21 0.54
C PRO A 41 -0.11 11.94 -0.10
N ARG A 42 0.57 12.77 0.69
CA ARG A 42 1.74 13.53 0.24
C ARG A 42 2.93 13.40 1.16
N VAL A 43 4.12 13.19 0.60
CA VAL A 43 5.38 13.08 1.39
C VAL A 43 5.69 14.42 2.08
N ARG A 44 5.37 15.53 1.40
CA ARG A 44 5.45 16.89 1.93
C ARG A 44 4.11 17.59 1.72
N PRO A 45 3.14 17.46 2.65
CA PRO A 45 1.86 18.16 2.55
C PRO A 45 2.08 19.68 2.51
N THR A 46 1.53 20.35 1.50
CA THR A 46 1.64 21.82 1.36
C THR A 46 0.74 22.59 2.33
N ARG A 47 -0.28 21.92 2.87
CA ARG A 47 -1.20 22.42 3.89
C ARG A 47 -1.69 21.24 4.72
N ALA A 48 -1.84 21.46 6.03
CA ALA A 48 -2.49 20.49 6.90
C ALA A 48 -3.93 20.23 6.41
N LEU A 49 -4.33 18.96 6.37
CA LEU A 49 -5.71 18.60 6.07
C LEU A 49 -6.64 19.05 7.20
N PRO A 50 -7.86 19.51 6.91
CA PRO A 50 -8.85 19.72 7.95
C PRO A 50 -9.09 18.39 8.67
N SER A 51 -9.16 18.45 9.99
CA SER A 51 -9.46 17.27 10.81
C SER A 51 -10.34 17.65 11.98
N ALA A 52 -11.19 16.71 12.39
CA ALA A 52 -12.07 16.83 13.55
C ALA A 52 -11.84 15.64 14.48
N LEU A 53 -12.09 15.85 15.78
CA LEU A 53 -12.22 14.77 16.75
C LEU A 53 -13.70 14.63 17.11
N THR A 54 -14.17 13.40 17.25
CA THR A 54 -15.55 13.16 17.70
C THR A 54 -15.75 13.58 19.16
N ASP A 55 -16.94 14.11 19.46
CA ASP A 55 -17.37 14.47 20.82
C ASP A 55 -17.79 13.24 21.67
N ALA A 56 -18.32 13.49 22.88
CA ALA A 56 -18.78 12.44 23.79
C ALA A 56 -19.92 11.59 23.21
N GLU A 57 -20.74 12.15 22.33
CA GLU A 57 -21.83 11.50 21.61
C GLU A 57 -21.36 10.84 20.29
N GLY A 58 -20.05 10.90 20.01
CA GLY A 58 -19.40 10.34 18.84
C GLY A 58 -19.61 11.16 17.58
N ARG A 59 -20.10 12.39 17.68
CA ARG A 59 -20.44 13.24 16.54
C ARG A 59 -19.24 14.05 16.09
N PHE A 60 -19.19 14.34 14.80
CA PHE A 60 -18.23 15.26 14.21
C PHE A 60 -18.92 16.12 13.16
N THR A 61 -18.33 17.29 12.91
CA THR A 61 -18.61 18.13 11.75
C THR A 61 -17.28 18.49 11.11
N LEU A 62 -17.20 18.40 9.79
CA LEU A 62 -15.98 18.62 9.03
C LEU A 62 -16.29 19.39 7.74
N ASP A 63 -15.55 20.45 7.48
CA ASP A 63 -15.63 21.18 6.22
C ASP A 63 -14.86 20.42 5.14
N LEU A 64 -15.54 20.16 4.01
CA LEU A 64 -14.98 19.44 2.87
C LEU A 64 -14.92 20.34 1.65
N GLU A 65 -13.98 20.03 0.76
CA GLU A 65 -13.95 20.62 -0.58
C GLU A 65 -14.94 19.88 -1.50
N PRO A 66 -15.48 20.51 -2.55
CA PRO A 66 -16.40 19.85 -3.48
C PRO A 66 -15.85 18.58 -4.15
N ALA A 67 -14.52 18.42 -4.20
CA ALA A 67 -13.85 17.25 -4.76
C ALA A 67 -13.67 16.09 -3.76
N ASP A 68 -13.92 16.32 -2.47
CA ASP A 68 -13.83 15.27 -1.46
C ASP A 68 -15.05 14.35 -1.56
N THR A 69 -14.80 13.04 -1.71
CA THR A 69 -15.86 12.02 -1.91
C THR A 69 -15.94 11.01 -0.77
N ALA A 70 -14.98 11.05 0.16
CA ALA A 70 -14.91 10.18 1.33
C ALA A 70 -14.14 10.86 2.48
N VAL A 71 -14.34 10.34 3.69
CA VAL A 71 -13.56 10.70 4.88
C VAL A 71 -12.85 9.47 5.43
N VAL A 72 -11.66 9.67 5.97
CA VAL A 72 -10.97 8.67 6.79
C VAL A 72 -11.45 8.80 8.21
N VAL A 73 -11.74 7.67 8.85
CA VAL A 73 -12.12 7.59 10.26
C VAL A 73 -11.18 6.62 10.95
N GLU A 74 -10.43 7.10 11.94
CA GLU A 74 -9.37 6.31 12.58
C GLU A 74 -9.18 6.64 14.07
N SER A 75 -8.80 5.60 14.81
CA SER A 75 -8.40 5.68 16.22
C SER A 75 -7.45 4.51 16.51
N PRO A 76 -6.39 4.71 17.32
CA PRO A 76 -5.55 3.61 17.79
C PRO A 76 -6.40 2.47 18.39
N GLY A 77 -6.02 1.22 18.10
CA GLY A 77 -6.72 0.02 18.58
C GLY A 77 -8.05 -0.29 17.91
N ARG A 78 -8.49 0.51 16.93
CA ARG A 78 -9.76 0.32 16.20
C ARG A 78 -9.52 0.09 14.73
N VAL A 79 -10.45 -0.63 14.10
CA VAL A 79 -10.44 -0.79 12.65
C VAL A 79 -10.54 0.59 12.01
N ARG A 80 -9.63 0.89 11.09
CA ARG A 80 -9.66 2.10 10.27
C ARG A 80 -10.60 1.91 9.09
N ASP A 81 -11.43 2.92 8.78
CA ASP A 81 -12.25 2.94 7.56
C ASP A 81 -11.98 4.18 6.70
N ILE A 82 -12.27 4.04 5.41
CA ILE A 82 -12.43 5.14 4.45
C ILE A 82 -13.91 5.13 4.06
N VAL A 83 -14.67 6.07 4.60
CA VAL A 83 -16.13 6.10 4.52
C VAL A 83 -16.57 7.03 3.38
N PRO A 84 -17.22 6.53 2.33
CA PRO A 84 -17.81 7.37 1.29
C PRO A 84 -18.85 8.32 1.89
N LEU A 85 -18.95 9.56 1.38
CA LEU A 85 -19.93 10.53 1.91
C LEU A 85 -21.37 10.03 1.82
N ALA A 86 -21.68 9.18 0.82
CA ALA A 86 -22.98 8.54 0.66
C ALA A 86 -23.38 7.64 1.85
N ASP A 87 -22.41 7.15 2.63
CA ASP A 87 -22.63 6.27 3.77
C ASP A 87 -22.74 7.05 5.11
N LEU A 88 -22.40 8.35 5.16
CA LEU A 88 -22.39 9.16 6.39
C LEU A 88 -23.77 9.45 7.00
N GLY A 89 -24.86 9.15 6.28
CA GLY A 89 -26.22 9.22 6.82
C GLY A 89 -26.54 8.15 7.87
N ARG A 90 -25.57 7.27 8.19
CA ARG A 90 -25.67 6.19 9.18
C ARG A 90 -24.51 6.28 10.17
N ASP A 91 -24.66 5.61 11.31
CA ASP A 91 -23.56 5.47 12.25
C ASP A 91 -22.39 4.70 11.60
N VAL A 92 -21.20 5.29 11.66
CA VAL A 92 -19.95 4.64 11.27
C VAL A 92 -19.51 3.76 12.44
N VAL A 93 -19.43 2.45 12.20
CA VAL A 93 -19.07 1.47 13.24
C VAL A 93 -17.58 1.15 13.12
N LEU A 94 -16.81 1.45 14.18
CA LEU A 94 -15.41 1.08 14.30
C LEU A 94 -15.24 0.00 15.38
N PRO A 95 -15.25 -1.29 15.00
CA PRO A 95 -14.92 -2.36 15.94
C PRO A 95 -13.45 -2.28 16.38
N PRO A 96 -13.07 -2.98 17.46
CA PRO A 96 -11.67 -3.17 17.81
C PRO A 96 -10.88 -3.78 16.64
N ALA A 97 -9.66 -3.29 16.40
CA ALA A 97 -8.80 -3.87 15.37
C ALA A 97 -8.33 -5.28 15.77
N PRO A 98 -8.44 -6.28 14.89
CA PRO A 98 -8.02 -7.64 15.20
C PRO A 98 -6.50 -7.70 15.42
N ALA A 99 -6.07 -8.29 16.53
CA ALA A 99 -4.65 -8.41 16.89
C ALA A 99 -3.86 -7.09 16.78
N TYR A 100 -4.50 -5.98 17.19
CA TYR A 100 -3.88 -4.66 17.20
C TYR A 100 -2.52 -4.69 17.90
N ARG A 101 -1.51 -4.13 17.24
CA ARG A 101 -0.16 -4.05 17.79
C ARG A 101 0.61 -2.86 17.28
N LYS A 102 1.61 -2.49 18.09
CA LYS A 102 2.61 -1.47 17.80
C LYS A 102 3.93 -2.19 17.60
N GLU A 103 4.51 -2.06 16.43
CA GLU A 103 5.80 -2.67 16.10
C GLU A 103 6.88 -1.59 15.99
N LYS A 104 8.06 -1.89 16.55
CA LYS A 104 9.15 -0.93 16.65
C LYS A 104 10.16 -1.12 15.53
N VAL A 105 10.48 -0.03 14.85
CA VAL A 105 11.54 -0.01 13.84
C VAL A 105 12.80 0.59 14.44
N VAL A 106 13.88 -0.19 14.45
CA VAL A 106 15.24 0.31 14.70
C VAL A 106 15.81 0.79 13.37
N VAL A 107 16.16 2.07 13.32
CA VAL A 107 16.76 2.71 12.15
C VAL A 107 18.25 2.92 12.39
N ILE A 108 19.08 2.41 11.50
CA ILE A 108 20.53 2.71 11.47
C ILE A 108 20.79 3.67 10.32
N ARG A 109 21.30 4.86 10.65
CA ARG A 109 21.69 5.91 9.70
C ARG A 109 23.19 5.79 9.43
N LEU A 110 23.54 5.28 8.25
CA LEU A 110 24.94 5.15 7.85
C LEU A 110 25.54 6.51 7.53
N ARG A 111 26.84 6.65 7.85
CA ARG A 111 27.66 7.82 7.53
C ARG A 111 28.95 7.33 6.93
N TRP A 112 29.22 7.72 5.69
CA TRP A 112 30.50 7.48 5.05
C TRP A 112 31.31 8.76 4.94
N PRO A 113 32.64 8.70 5.09
CA PRO A 113 33.53 9.81 4.79
C PRO A 113 33.31 10.30 3.35
N GLY A 114 33.05 11.60 3.18
CA GLY A 114 32.91 12.23 1.87
C GLY A 114 31.52 12.10 1.21
N GLU A 115 30.59 11.33 1.78
CA GLU A 115 29.21 11.23 1.29
C GLU A 115 28.22 11.77 2.32
N ALA A 116 27.67 12.95 2.02
CA ALA A 116 26.68 13.58 2.87
C ALA A 116 25.28 12.96 2.64
N PRO A 117 24.48 12.80 3.71
CA PRO A 117 23.05 12.60 3.61
C PRO A 117 22.37 13.62 2.67
N LEU A 118 21.48 13.13 1.82
CA LEU A 118 20.64 13.94 0.93
C LEU A 118 19.28 14.30 1.59
N ARG A 119 18.85 13.53 2.60
CA ARG A 119 17.72 13.89 3.49
C ARG A 119 18.19 14.17 4.91
N THR A 120 17.60 15.19 5.53
CA THR A 120 17.74 15.43 6.97
C THR A 120 17.11 14.28 7.78
N ASP A 121 17.54 14.10 9.02
CA ASP A 121 16.96 13.07 9.90
C ASP A 121 15.46 13.33 10.16
N ASP A 122 15.01 14.59 10.19
CA ASP A 122 13.61 14.93 10.43
C ASP A 122 12.74 14.67 9.19
N GLU A 123 13.23 14.97 7.99
CA GLU A 123 12.57 14.57 6.74
C GLU A 123 12.45 13.05 6.65
N LEU A 124 13.52 12.32 7.01
CA LEU A 124 13.50 10.87 7.02
C LEU A 124 12.52 10.32 8.08
N ARG A 125 12.50 10.87 9.30
CA ARG A 125 11.52 10.48 10.32
C ARG A 125 10.09 10.74 9.89
N ALA A 126 9.83 11.88 9.23
CA ALA A 126 8.50 12.18 8.70
C ALA A 126 8.07 11.18 7.63
N LEU A 127 8.96 10.87 6.67
CA LEU A 127 8.71 9.88 5.61
C LEU A 127 8.48 8.47 6.17
N LEU A 128 9.18 8.07 7.22
CA LEU A 128 9.06 6.71 7.76
C LEU A 128 7.92 6.58 8.78
N PHE A 129 7.72 7.58 9.64
CA PHE A 129 6.92 7.42 10.87
C PHE A 129 5.82 8.47 11.08
N SER A 130 5.61 9.44 10.17
CA SER A 130 4.52 10.40 10.35
C SER A 130 3.16 9.68 10.40
N ARG A 131 2.31 10.08 11.35
CA ARG A 131 0.89 9.69 11.47
C ARG A 131 -0.04 10.89 11.31
N GLU A 132 0.45 11.96 10.68
CA GLU A 132 -0.35 13.13 10.37
C GLU A 132 -1.36 12.82 9.25
N PRO A 133 -2.58 13.39 9.31
CA PRO A 133 -3.56 13.27 8.23
C PRO A 133 -3.00 13.73 6.88
N GLY A 134 -3.10 12.85 5.88
CA GLY A 134 -2.65 13.15 4.52
C GLY A 134 -1.14 13.02 4.28
N ALA A 135 -0.35 12.65 5.29
CA ALA A 135 1.06 12.36 5.07
C ALA A 135 1.23 11.03 4.32
N ALA A 136 2.09 10.99 3.30
CA ALA A 136 2.56 9.76 2.69
C ALA A 136 3.80 9.30 3.45
N SER A 137 3.58 8.35 4.37
CA SER A 137 4.65 7.75 5.17
C SER A 137 4.52 6.23 5.22
N ALA A 138 5.59 5.52 5.57
CA ALA A 138 5.54 4.08 5.75
C ALA A 138 4.56 3.69 6.88
N ALA A 139 4.58 4.40 8.01
CA ALA A 139 3.63 4.19 9.10
C ALA A 139 2.16 4.39 8.68
N ASN A 140 1.85 5.44 7.90
CA ASN A 140 0.50 5.64 7.35
C ASN A 140 0.10 4.52 6.38
N TYR A 141 1.02 4.10 5.51
CA TYR A 141 0.77 3.02 4.55
C TYR A 141 0.44 1.70 5.26
N PHE A 142 1.30 1.25 6.19
CA PHE A 142 1.09 0.00 6.93
C PHE A 142 -0.13 0.03 7.84
N TYR A 143 -0.44 1.18 8.45
CA TYR A 143 -1.68 1.36 9.22
C TYR A 143 -2.93 1.26 8.32
N GLU A 144 -2.87 1.81 7.10
CA GLU A 144 -3.96 1.70 6.14
C GLU A 144 -4.15 0.27 5.62
N ILE A 145 -3.08 -0.38 5.15
CA ILE A 145 -3.20 -1.72 4.56
C ILE A 145 -3.44 -2.82 5.61
N SER A 146 -3.18 -2.56 6.89
CA SER A 146 -3.62 -3.42 8.02
C SER A 146 -5.00 -3.06 8.57
N LYS A 147 -5.64 -2.01 8.02
CA LYS A 147 -6.92 -1.45 8.48
C LYS A 147 -6.91 -1.10 9.97
N GLY A 148 -5.81 -0.50 10.42
CA GLY A 148 -5.61 -0.06 11.79
C GLY A 148 -5.07 -1.11 12.75
N SER A 149 -4.79 -2.33 12.27
CA SER A 149 -4.30 -3.44 13.11
C SER A 149 -2.80 -3.36 13.39
N LEU A 150 -2.04 -2.63 12.58
CA LEU A 150 -0.60 -2.45 12.74
C LEU A 150 -0.24 -0.97 12.77
N GLU A 151 0.46 -0.54 13.81
CA GLU A 151 1.04 0.79 13.92
C GLU A 151 2.56 0.67 14.01
N LEU A 152 3.27 1.23 13.02
CA LEU A 152 4.73 1.29 13.04
C LEU A 152 5.21 2.53 13.78
N GLU A 153 6.15 2.34 14.69
CA GLU A 153 6.73 3.42 15.47
C GLU A 153 8.26 3.36 15.43
N LEU A 154 8.90 4.53 15.51
CA LEU A 154 10.34 4.59 15.71
C LEU A 154 10.68 3.97 17.08
N GLY A 155 11.44 2.87 17.06
CA GLY A 155 12.02 2.27 18.26
C GLY A 155 13.29 3.01 18.68
N ARG A 156 14.24 3.11 17.75
CA ARG A 156 15.51 3.81 17.95
C ARG A 156 16.08 4.32 16.64
N PHE A 157 16.77 5.45 16.69
CA PHE A 157 17.50 6.02 15.55
C PHE A 157 18.98 6.11 15.91
N LEU A 158 19.82 5.36 15.20
CA LEU A 158 21.22 5.16 15.54
C LEU A 158 22.13 5.62 14.39
N PRO A 159 23.05 6.57 14.61
CA PRO A 159 24.11 6.80 13.64
C PRO A 159 25.12 5.64 13.66
N MET A 160 25.66 5.32 12.48
CA MET A 160 26.75 4.36 12.33
C MET A 160 27.75 4.94 11.32
N ASP A 161 28.92 5.30 11.82
CA ASP A 161 30.06 5.67 10.98
C ASP A 161 30.66 4.38 10.40
N ASP A 162 30.85 4.36 9.09
CA ASP A 162 31.40 3.23 8.35
C ASP A 162 32.58 3.71 7.51
N GLU A 163 33.67 2.96 7.50
CA GLU A 163 34.98 3.51 7.14
C GLU A 163 35.13 3.79 5.64
N THR A 164 34.39 3.10 4.78
CA THR A 164 34.52 3.27 3.32
C THR A 164 33.18 2.99 2.63
N PRO A 165 32.72 3.88 1.72
CA PRO A 165 31.61 3.57 0.84
C PRO A 165 31.87 2.28 0.05
N PRO A 166 30.90 1.37 -0.04
CA PRO A 166 31.07 0.13 -0.79
C PRO A 166 31.28 0.41 -2.28
N HIS A 167 32.28 -0.25 -2.87
CA HIS A 167 32.48 -0.29 -4.32
C HIS A 167 33.00 -1.68 -4.75
N PRO A 168 32.38 -2.34 -5.75
CA PRO A 168 31.12 -1.96 -6.42
C PRO A 168 29.91 -2.02 -5.47
N ARG A 169 28.80 -1.33 -5.79
CA ARG A 169 27.60 -1.28 -4.94
C ARG A 169 26.62 -2.41 -5.28
N ASP A 170 27.08 -3.64 -5.13
CA ASP A 170 26.34 -4.86 -5.42
C ASP A 170 25.69 -5.49 -4.17
N ASP A 171 24.94 -6.58 -4.38
CA ASP A 171 24.29 -7.34 -3.31
C ASP A 171 25.28 -7.92 -2.29
N VAL A 172 26.52 -8.19 -2.69
CA VAL A 172 27.56 -8.70 -1.79
C VAL A 172 27.95 -7.62 -0.80
N GLN A 173 28.14 -6.38 -1.27
CA GLN A 173 28.41 -5.26 -0.39
C GLN A 173 27.20 -4.87 0.47
N ALA A 174 25.98 -4.94 -0.07
CA ALA A 174 24.76 -4.73 0.71
C ALA A 174 24.67 -5.70 1.91
N ARG A 175 24.96 -6.98 1.69
CA ARG A 175 25.05 -7.99 2.77
C ARG A 175 26.12 -7.64 3.79
N ALA A 176 27.30 -7.21 3.34
CA ALA A 176 28.40 -6.84 4.22
C ALA A 176 28.04 -5.63 5.12
N ILE A 177 27.35 -4.62 4.56
CA ILE A 177 26.84 -3.46 5.31
C ILE A 177 25.85 -3.91 6.39
N LEU A 178 24.87 -4.74 6.00
CA LEU A 178 23.87 -5.26 6.94
C LEU A 178 24.51 -6.09 8.06
N ALA A 179 25.51 -6.93 7.75
CA ALA A 179 26.23 -7.68 8.76
C ALA A 179 26.94 -6.78 9.79
N ARG A 180 27.54 -5.67 9.35
CA ARG A 180 28.14 -4.66 10.25
C ARG A 180 27.07 -3.96 11.09
N ALA A 181 25.96 -3.56 10.46
CA ALA A 181 24.81 -2.94 11.11
C ALA A 181 24.22 -3.84 12.22
N VAL A 182 24.04 -5.13 11.97
CA VAL A 182 23.57 -6.09 12.98
C VAL A 182 24.58 -6.27 14.11
N THR A 183 25.87 -6.33 13.79
CA THR A 183 26.92 -6.44 14.82
C THR A 183 26.86 -5.26 15.78
N ARG A 184 26.52 -4.06 15.31
CA ARG A 184 26.32 -2.87 16.16
C ARG A 184 25.17 -3.01 17.16
N LEU A 185 24.17 -3.83 16.83
CA LEU A 185 23.01 -4.10 17.67
C LEU A 185 23.26 -5.22 18.69
N ARG A 186 24.34 -5.99 18.56
CA ARG A 186 24.61 -7.16 19.42
C ARG A 186 24.57 -6.85 20.92
N ASP A 187 25.13 -5.72 21.30
CA ASP A 187 25.24 -5.31 22.70
C ASP A 187 24.05 -4.44 23.14
N LEU A 188 23.07 -4.24 22.27
CA LEU A 188 21.83 -3.56 22.62
C LEU A 188 20.82 -4.60 23.10
N GLU A 189 20.28 -4.38 24.30
CA GLU A 189 19.16 -5.18 24.78
C GLU A 189 17.94 -4.89 23.88
N PRO A 190 17.41 -5.89 23.16
CA PRO A 190 16.34 -5.67 22.20
C PRO A 190 14.97 -5.47 22.89
N GLY A 191 14.84 -5.75 24.20
CA GLY A 191 13.58 -5.81 24.93
C GLY A 191 12.56 -4.69 24.65
N PRO A 192 12.94 -3.40 24.56
CA PRO A 192 11.99 -2.33 24.23
C PRO A 192 11.49 -2.31 22.77
N TRP A 193 12.12 -3.09 21.89
CA TRP A 193 11.87 -3.14 20.44
C TRP A 193 11.60 -4.56 19.92
N ASP A 194 11.49 -5.55 20.81
CA ASP A 194 11.28 -6.97 20.52
C ASP A 194 9.98 -7.39 21.19
N ALA A 195 8.88 -7.16 20.49
CA ALA A 195 7.52 -7.38 20.97
C ALA A 195 6.76 -8.40 20.12
N VAL A 196 7.30 -8.78 18.96
CA VAL A 196 6.64 -9.67 17.99
C VAL A 196 7.57 -10.80 17.56
N ASP A 197 7.02 -12.02 17.50
CA ASP A 197 7.68 -13.15 16.87
C ASP A 197 7.59 -12.97 15.37
N ASN A 198 8.68 -12.53 14.75
CA ASN A 198 8.72 -12.24 13.32
C ASN A 198 8.43 -13.47 12.46
N ARG A 199 8.56 -14.68 12.98
CA ARG A 199 8.19 -15.89 12.21
C ARG A 199 6.69 -16.01 12.06
N THR A 200 5.92 -15.61 13.07
CA THR A 200 4.48 -15.87 13.15
C THR A 200 3.62 -14.61 13.13
N GLY A 201 4.21 -13.43 13.39
CA GLY A 201 3.51 -12.17 13.62
C GLY A 201 2.74 -12.13 14.93
N ALA A 202 2.94 -13.09 15.83
CA ALA A 202 2.26 -13.16 17.12
C ALA A 202 2.96 -12.27 18.17
N PRO A 203 2.22 -11.77 19.18
CA PRO A 203 2.84 -11.07 20.29
C PRO A 203 3.81 -11.99 21.07
N GLY A 204 5.00 -11.48 21.36
CA GLY A 204 6.03 -12.16 22.14
C GLY A 204 7.42 -11.95 21.53
N PRO A 205 8.47 -11.80 22.35
CA PRO A 205 9.82 -11.55 21.85
C PRO A 205 10.42 -12.78 21.16
N ASP A 206 11.26 -12.55 20.13
CA ASP A 206 12.03 -13.61 19.43
C ASP A 206 13.55 -13.41 19.47
N GLY A 207 14.04 -12.43 20.24
CA GLY A 207 15.45 -12.22 20.57
C GLY A 207 16.17 -11.20 19.67
N ARG A 208 15.42 -10.35 18.97
CA ARG A 208 15.90 -9.28 18.07
C ARG A 208 14.82 -8.20 17.94
N PRO A 209 15.16 -6.97 17.53
CA PRO A 209 14.15 -5.96 17.21
C PRO A 209 13.15 -6.45 16.15
N ASP A 210 11.88 -6.04 16.31
CA ASP A 210 10.78 -6.35 15.38
C ASP A 210 11.20 -6.01 13.93
N HIS A 211 11.80 -4.83 13.72
CA HIS A 211 12.27 -4.39 12.40
C HIS A 211 13.62 -3.69 12.46
N LEU A 212 14.47 -3.95 11.46
CA LEU A 212 15.73 -3.23 11.24
C LEU A 212 15.78 -2.61 9.84
N TRP A 213 15.82 -1.28 9.79
CA TRP A 213 15.98 -0.52 8.55
C TRP A 213 17.31 0.24 8.57
N VAL A 214 18.17 -0.04 7.60
CA VAL A 214 19.47 0.59 7.43
C VAL A 214 19.39 1.59 6.28
N VAL A 215 19.78 2.83 6.54
CA VAL A 215 19.65 3.93 5.58
C VAL A 215 21.03 4.46 5.19
N ALA A 216 21.41 4.23 3.94
CA ALA A 216 22.65 4.72 3.34
C ALA A 216 22.49 6.16 2.79
N PRO A 217 23.55 6.97 2.76
CA PRO A 217 23.52 8.20 1.97
C PRO A 217 23.50 7.87 0.46
N GLY A 218 22.75 8.65 -0.31
CA GLY A 218 22.81 8.62 -1.76
C GLY A 218 21.48 8.29 -2.45
N ARG A 219 21.59 8.19 -3.77
CA ARG A 219 20.47 7.87 -4.66
C ARG A 219 20.25 6.36 -4.75
N PRO A 220 18.99 5.93 -4.94
CA PRO A 220 18.64 4.51 -5.10
C PRO A 220 18.93 4.00 -6.51
N GLY A 221 19.89 3.09 -6.62
CA GLY A 221 20.24 2.36 -7.86
C GLY A 221 19.04 1.64 -8.48
N THR A 222 18.09 1.17 -7.67
CA THR A 222 16.82 0.56 -8.12
C THR A 222 15.95 1.50 -8.96
N VAL A 223 16.22 2.81 -8.91
CA VAL A 223 15.42 3.83 -9.56
C VAL A 223 16.20 4.54 -10.67
N THR A 224 17.48 4.80 -10.43
CA THR A 224 18.38 5.46 -11.36
C THR A 224 18.95 4.51 -12.41
N ASP A 225 18.83 3.18 -12.20
CA ASP A 225 19.39 2.13 -13.07
C ASP A 225 20.91 2.28 -13.26
N THR A 226 21.60 2.79 -12.23
CA THR A 226 23.06 3.00 -12.21
C THR A 226 23.74 2.04 -11.25
N VAL A 227 24.77 1.34 -11.73
CA VAL A 227 25.48 0.29 -10.98
C VAL A 227 26.42 0.85 -9.89
N GLU A 228 26.67 2.15 -9.95
CA GLU A 228 27.44 2.94 -8.98
C GLU A 228 26.60 3.45 -7.81
N GLU A 229 25.33 3.06 -7.72
CA GLU A 229 24.39 3.45 -6.68
C GLU A 229 23.84 2.20 -5.96
N LEU A 230 23.64 2.29 -4.65
CA LEU A 230 23.11 1.15 -3.88
C LEU A 230 21.64 0.96 -4.21
N SER A 231 21.22 -0.29 -4.35
CA SER A 231 19.80 -0.62 -4.52
C SER A 231 19.07 -0.68 -3.18
N ALA A 232 17.81 -0.26 -3.15
CA ALA A 232 16.93 -0.63 -2.05
C ALA A 232 16.70 -2.15 -2.11
N ILE A 233 16.83 -2.84 -0.97
CA ILE A 233 16.80 -4.29 -0.91
C ILE A 233 16.39 -4.79 0.49
N CYS A 234 15.62 -5.88 0.52
CA CYS A 234 15.42 -6.71 1.69
C CYS A 234 16.29 -7.96 1.63
N ILE A 235 17.06 -8.22 2.68
CA ILE A 235 17.90 -9.40 2.80
C ILE A 235 17.52 -10.19 4.06
N LEU A 236 17.23 -11.48 3.86
CA LEU A 236 17.05 -12.44 4.96
C LEU A 236 18.40 -13.08 5.29
N GLU A 237 18.86 -12.91 6.52
CA GLU A 237 20.11 -13.51 7.03
C GLU A 237 19.90 -14.13 8.42
N PRO A 238 20.67 -15.17 8.80
CA PRO A 238 20.66 -15.66 10.17
C PRO A 238 21.16 -14.58 11.14
N LEU A 239 20.54 -14.50 12.31
CA LEU A 239 21.01 -13.62 13.38
C LEU A 239 22.43 -14.06 13.83
N PRO A 240 23.43 -13.15 13.91
CA PRO A 240 24.82 -13.56 14.16
C PRO A 240 25.04 -14.30 15.48
N TRP A 241 24.30 -13.94 16.52
CA TRP A 241 24.36 -14.59 17.84
C TRP A 241 23.33 -15.71 18.04
N ASN A 242 22.37 -15.88 17.12
CA ASN A 242 21.43 -17.00 17.12
C ASN A 242 21.10 -17.44 15.69
N ARG A 243 21.93 -18.33 15.13
CA ARG A 243 21.80 -18.76 13.73
C ARG A 243 20.53 -19.56 13.40
N THR A 244 19.75 -19.95 14.41
CA THR A 244 18.47 -20.64 14.20
C THR A 244 17.34 -19.68 13.83
N VAL A 245 17.56 -18.38 14.00
CA VAL A 245 16.59 -17.30 13.80
C VAL A 245 16.99 -16.51 12.55
N GLN A 246 16.04 -16.33 11.61
CA GLN A 246 16.28 -15.70 10.30
C GLN A 246 15.72 -14.29 10.30
N TRP A 247 16.54 -13.26 10.18
CA TRP A 247 16.10 -11.88 10.31
C TRP A 247 16.07 -11.18 8.95
N PRO A 248 14.88 -10.80 8.45
CA PRO A 248 14.82 -9.90 7.31
C PRO A 248 15.24 -8.49 7.72
N MET A 249 16.09 -7.88 6.90
CA MET A 249 16.59 -6.54 7.13
C MET A 249 16.46 -5.73 5.86
N VAL A 250 16.09 -4.47 6.00
CA VAL A 250 15.95 -3.57 4.87
C VAL A 250 17.17 -2.67 4.80
N LEU A 251 17.77 -2.54 3.62
CA LEU A 251 18.75 -1.52 3.28
C LEU A 251 18.17 -0.64 2.17
N PHE A 252 18.21 0.69 2.34
CA PHE A 252 17.86 1.61 1.26
C PHE A 252 18.68 2.91 1.32
N PRO A 253 19.01 3.51 0.17
CA PRO A 253 19.56 4.86 0.15
C PRO A 253 18.55 5.92 0.54
N ASP A 254 19.01 7.08 0.94
CA ASP A 254 18.16 8.06 1.61
C ASP A 254 17.24 8.84 0.70
N GLU A 255 17.48 8.88 -0.61
CA GLU A 255 16.49 9.37 -1.60
C GLU A 255 15.52 8.29 -2.07
N THR A 256 15.50 7.10 -1.46
CA THR A 256 14.54 6.04 -1.84
C THR A 256 13.10 6.55 -1.72
N PRO A 257 12.27 6.42 -2.78
CA PRO A 257 10.86 6.79 -2.73
C PRO A 257 10.05 5.88 -1.80
N LEU A 258 8.94 6.41 -1.27
CA LEU A 258 8.09 5.68 -0.31
C LEU A 258 7.67 4.30 -0.82
N GLY A 259 7.34 4.16 -2.10
CA GLY A 259 6.86 2.90 -2.69
C GLY A 259 7.87 1.78 -2.61
N PHE A 260 9.13 2.09 -2.89
CA PHE A 260 10.23 1.15 -2.72
C PHE A 260 10.48 0.83 -1.24
N ILE A 261 10.42 1.84 -0.37
CA ILE A 261 10.55 1.62 1.08
C ILE A 261 9.48 0.64 1.58
N VAL A 262 8.20 0.84 1.23
CA VAL A 262 7.12 -0.04 1.69
C VAL A 262 7.13 -1.40 1.00
N HIS A 263 7.61 -1.48 -0.25
CA HIS A 263 7.83 -2.74 -0.95
C HIS A 263 8.90 -3.58 -0.24
N GLU A 264 10.07 -3.02 0.01
CA GLU A 264 11.15 -3.71 0.75
C GLU A 264 10.79 -3.98 2.20
N ALA A 265 10.04 -3.08 2.85
CA ALA A 265 9.53 -3.34 4.18
C ALA A 265 8.50 -4.49 4.16
N LEU A 266 7.66 -4.63 3.13
CA LEU A 266 6.71 -5.75 3.05
C LEU A 266 7.43 -7.09 2.86
N HIS A 267 8.54 -7.12 2.11
CA HIS A 267 9.47 -8.26 2.09
C HIS A 267 9.97 -8.60 3.49
N ALA A 268 10.22 -7.58 4.32
CA ALA A 268 10.84 -7.73 5.63
C ALA A 268 9.88 -7.95 6.81
N MET A 269 8.57 -7.94 6.56
CA MET A 269 7.55 -8.09 7.60
C MET A 269 7.34 -9.57 7.93
N GLY A 270 8.32 -10.11 8.65
CA GLY A 270 8.40 -11.47 9.16
C GLY A 270 9.45 -12.35 8.48
N GLU A 271 9.82 -13.48 9.09
CA GLU A 271 10.87 -14.39 8.54
C GLU A 271 10.51 -14.97 7.16
N ASN A 272 9.24 -14.86 6.75
CA ASN A 272 8.75 -15.34 5.48
C ASN A 272 8.59 -14.16 4.54
N ARG A 273 9.58 -14.02 3.65
CA ARG A 273 9.57 -12.98 2.63
C ARG A 273 8.32 -13.09 1.76
N VAL A 274 7.63 -11.97 1.56
CA VAL A 274 6.58 -11.86 0.53
C VAL A 274 7.27 -11.71 -0.81
N ASP A 275 7.35 -12.74 -1.65
CA ASP A 275 8.09 -12.67 -2.92
C ASP A 275 7.63 -11.56 -3.88
N ASP A 276 8.56 -11.11 -4.74
CA ASP A 276 8.26 -10.23 -5.86
C ASP A 276 7.30 -10.90 -6.85
N PHE A 277 6.31 -10.13 -7.31
CA PHE A 277 5.32 -10.60 -8.28
C PHE A 277 5.66 -10.22 -9.71
N TYR A 278 6.63 -9.33 -9.91
CA TYR A 278 7.12 -9.02 -11.24
C TYR A 278 8.07 -10.09 -11.78
N VAL A 279 8.32 -10.10 -13.08
CA VAL A 279 9.39 -10.90 -13.69
C VAL A 279 10.22 -10.02 -14.62
N ALA A 280 11.47 -10.41 -14.87
CA ALA A 280 12.35 -9.68 -15.80
C ALA A 280 11.88 -9.77 -17.25
N ASP A 281 11.21 -10.87 -17.63
CA ASP A 281 10.64 -11.05 -18.97
C ASP A 281 9.39 -10.17 -19.18
N ARG A 282 9.56 -9.12 -19.98
CA ARG A 282 8.52 -8.13 -20.34
C ARG A 282 7.30 -8.73 -21.06
N ARG A 283 7.31 -10.01 -21.43
CA ARG A 283 6.19 -10.69 -22.10
C ARG A 283 5.17 -11.30 -21.14
N VAL A 284 5.50 -11.47 -19.86
CA VAL A 284 4.60 -12.07 -18.88
C VAL A 284 3.77 -11.00 -18.19
N ARG A 285 2.43 -11.09 -18.32
CA ARG A 285 1.51 -10.23 -17.56
C ARG A 285 1.44 -10.70 -16.11
N THR A 286 1.91 -9.86 -15.20
CA THR A 286 2.00 -10.09 -13.75
C THR A 286 0.88 -9.34 -13.01
N ALA A 287 1.10 -8.83 -11.79
CA ALA A 287 0.12 -8.03 -11.06
C ALA A 287 0.05 -6.57 -11.58
N GLY A 288 1.13 -6.08 -12.19
CA GLY A 288 1.22 -4.72 -12.71
C GLY A 288 1.05 -3.68 -11.60
N ARG A 289 0.33 -2.60 -11.88
CA ARG A 289 0.05 -1.54 -10.89
C ARG A 289 -0.81 -1.98 -9.71
N TRP A 290 -1.46 -3.14 -9.76
CA TRP A 290 -2.49 -3.53 -8.80
C TRP A 290 -1.92 -4.16 -7.53
N ASP A 291 -0.60 -4.31 -7.43
CA ASP A 291 0.05 -4.80 -6.23
C ASP A 291 1.37 -4.08 -6.02
N VAL A 292 1.65 -3.71 -4.77
CA VAL A 292 2.91 -3.08 -4.38
C VAL A 292 4.10 -4.01 -4.61
N MET A 293 3.89 -5.34 -4.58
CA MET A 293 4.92 -6.34 -4.88
C MET A 293 5.24 -6.47 -6.37
N ASP A 294 4.70 -5.57 -7.21
CA ASP A 294 4.96 -5.44 -8.62
C ASP A 294 5.09 -3.94 -9.00
N ALA A 295 4.48 -3.47 -10.08
CA ALA A 295 4.59 -2.09 -10.53
C ALA A 295 3.82 -1.11 -9.62
N GLY A 296 2.98 -1.60 -8.70
CA GLY A 296 2.23 -0.76 -7.78
C GLY A 296 3.10 0.08 -6.86
N MET A 297 4.36 -0.34 -6.61
CA MET A 297 5.33 0.49 -5.88
C MET A 297 5.61 1.82 -6.57
N PHE A 298 5.48 1.90 -7.90
CA PHE A 298 5.75 3.11 -8.68
C PHE A 298 4.57 4.11 -8.73
N GLN A 299 3.42 3.80 -8.11
CA GLN A 299 2.27 4.70 -8.14
C GLN A 299 2.55 6.05 -7.44
N GLY A 300 2.09 7.13 -8.07
CA GLY A 300 2.35 8.50 -7.61
C GLY A 300 3.53 9.19 -8.29
N TRP A 301 4.19 8.56 -9.27
CA TRP A 301 5.07 9.28 -10.20
C TRP A 301 4.26 9.95 -11.31
N ASP A 302 4.04 11.25 -11.18
CA ASP A 302 3.23 12.05 -12.10
C ASP A 302 4.06 12.89 -13.08
N ALA A 303 5.32 13.23 -12.75
CA ALA A 303 6.14 14.15 -13.54
C ALA A 303 7.32 13.50 -14.29
N PHE A 304 8.28 12.85 -13.60
CA PHE A 304 9.51 12.35 -14.25
C PHE A 304 9.99 11.01 -13.67
N HIS A 305 10.46 10.09 -14.54
CA HIS A 305 11.24 8.93 -14.11
C HIS A 305 12.70 9.37 -13.87
N PRO A 306 13.33 9.03 -12.74
CA PRO A 306 14.71 9.44 -12.42
C PRO A 306 15.78 9.16 -13.47
N GLY A 307 15.64 8.08 -14.25
CA GLY A 307 16.54 7.78 -15.37
C GLY A 307 16.35 8.65 -16.63
N GLU A 308 15.39 9.59 -16.65
CA GLU A 308 14.94 10.27 -17.87
C GLU A 308 14.82 11.80 -17.75
N GLY A 309 15.14 12.36 -16.58
CA GLY A 309 15.11 13.79 -16.30
C GLY A 309 15.71 14.09 -14.91
N PRO A 310 15.86 15.37 -14.53
CA PRO A 310 16.33 15.70 -13.18
C PRO A 310 15.39 15.07 -12.15
N TRP A 311 15.96 14.40 -11.14
CA TRP A 311 15.21 13.86 -10.02
C TRP A 311 14.41 15.01 -9.38
N GLN A 312 13.09 14.95 -9.48
CA GLN A 312 12.20 15.84 -8.75
C GLN A 312 11.40 14.97 -7.81
N GLU A 313 11.62 15.16 -6.52
CA GLU A 313 10.80 14.55 -5.47
C GLU A 313 9.39 15.09 -5.65
N ASP A 314 8.54 14.37 -6.39
CA ASP A 314 7.13 14.73 -6.44
C ASP A 314 6.47 14.40 -5.09
N THR A 315 5.65 15.35 -4.68
CA THR A 315 5.02 15.46 -3.38
C THR A 315 3.86 14.46 -3.19
N ALA A 316 3.33 13.82 -4.24
CA ALA A 316 2.12 12.99 -4.20
C ALA A 316 2.38 11.48 -4.38
N TYR A 317 3.42 10.95 -3.73
CA TYR A 317 3.76 9.53 -3.77
C TYR A 317 2.74 8.66 -3.03
N SER A 318 2.12 7.71 -3.71
CA SER A 318 0.97 6.96 -3.18
C SER A 318 0.97 5.54 -3.76
N PRO A 319 1.78 4.61 -3.21
CA PRO A 319 1.92 3.25 -3.72
C PRO A 319 0.62 2.46 -3.62
N ALA A 320 0.43 1.49 -4.52
CA ALA A 320 -0.76 0.65 -4.53
C ALA A 320 -0.93 -0.13 -3.22
N HIS A 321 -2.16 -0.47 -2.87
CA HIS A 321 -2.41 -1.53 -1.88
C HIS A 321 -1.97 -2.89 -2.44
N PRO A 322 -1.46 -3.79 -1.58
CA PRO A 322 -1.29 -5.19 -1.96
C PRO A 322 -2.66 -5.85 -2.23
N MET A 323 -2.67 -6.86 -3.10
CA MET A 323 -3.88 -7.64 -3.38
C MET A 323 -4.32 -8.46 -2.16
N GLY A 324 -5.55 -8.98 -2.23
CA GLY A 324 -6.16 -9.76 -1.15
C GLY A 324 -5.26 -10.89 -0.68
N TRP A 325 -4.71 -11.70 -1.61
CA TRP A 325 -3.84 -12.83 -1.27
C TRP A 325 -2.62 -12.45 -0.44
N VAL A 326 -1.93 -11.35 -0.78
CA VAL A 326 -0.77 -10.88 -0.01
C VAL A 326 -1.20 -10.57 1.43
N ARG A 327 -2.31 -9.85 1.59
CA ARG A 327 -2.80 -9.42 2.92
C ARG A 327 -3.31 -10.58 3.78
N THR A 328 -3.94 -11.57 3.16
CA THR A 328 -4.64 -12.64 3.91
C THR A 328 -3.84 -13.91 4.10
N ASP A 329 -2.84 -14.18 3.25
CA ASP A 329 -2.15 -15.47 3.25
C ASP A 329 -0.63 -15.33 3.35
N LEU A 330 -0.03 -14.26 2.78
CA LEU A 330 1.43 -14.11 2.75
C LEU A 330 1.97 -13.25 3.88
N TRP A 331 1.40 -12.06 4.08
CA TRP A 331 1.87 -11.10 5.06
C TRP A 331 1.70 -11.65 6.48
N TYR A 332 2.82 -11.80 7.20
CA TYR A 332 2.89 -12.48 8.49
C TYR A 332 2.10 -13.81 8.53
N HIS A 333 2.23 -14.64 7.50
CA HIS A 333 1.50 -15.91 7.39
C HIS A 333 -0.03 -15.78 7.56
N GLY A 334 -0.59 -14.67 7.09
CA GLY A 334 -2.02 -14.41 7.19
C GLY A 334 -2.47 -13.94 8.57
N ALA A 335 -1.58 -13.36 9.38
CA ALA A 335 -1.96 -12.69 10.63
C ALA A 335 -3.01 -11.59 10.43
N PHE A 336 -3.08 -11.01 9.22
CA PHE A 336 -4.05 -9.98 8.84
C PHE A 336 -5.26 -10.50 8.06
N LYS A 337 -5.47 -11.82 7.98
CA LYS A 337 -6.60 -12.42 7.24
C LYS A 337 -7.97 -11.86 7.65
N ASP A 338 -8.15 -11.56 8.93
CA ASP A 338 -9.41 -11.07 9.48
C ASP A 338 -9.68 -9.60 9.12
N THR A 339 -8.67 -8.90 8.59
CA THR A 339 -8.84 -7.55 8.05
C THR A 339 -9.46 -7.57 6.65
N VAL A 340 -9.49 -8.70 5.94
CA VAL A 340 -10.06 -8.80 4.59
C VAL A 340 -11.04 -9.98 4.53
N PRO A 341 -12.33 -9.74 4.80
CA PRO A 341 -13.38 -10.74 4.68
C PRO A 341 -13.35 -11.40 3.30
N THR A 342 -13.12 -12.71 3.32
CA THR A 342 -12.90 -13.52 2.13
C THR A 342 -14.03 -14.52 1.97
N LEU A 343 -14.63 -14.55 0.77
CA LEU A 343 -15.62 -15.55 0.39
C LEU A 343 -15.02 -16.51 -0.64
N ARG A 344 -15.03 -17.81 -0.31
CA ARG A 344 -14.65 -18.88 -1.24
C ARG A 344 -15.89 -19.35 -2.01
N VAL A 345 -15.80 -19.39 -3.34
CA VAL A 345 -16.89 -19.80 -4.23
C VAL A 345 -16.51 -21.08 -4.96
N GLU A 346 -17.32 -22.12 -4.80
CA GLU A 346 -17.06 -23.41 -5.41
C GLU A 346 -17.63 -23.55 -6.83
N ARG A 347 -18.76 -22.90 -7.11
CA ARG A 347 -19.46 -23.09 -8.40
C ARG A 347 -20.07 -21.81 -8.96
N ALA A 348 -20.91 -21.14 -8.19
CA ALA A 348 -21.53 -19.90 -8.63
C ALA A 348 -21.84 -19.03 -7.42
N TRP A 349 -21.77 -17.73 -7.62
CA TRP A 349 -22.13 -16.75 -6.61
C TRP A 349 -22.59 -15.46 -7.28
N GLU A 350 -23.51 -14.76 -6.62
CA GLU A 350 -23.90 -13.41 -6.99
C GLU A 350 -24.09 -12.60 -5.72
N GLY A 351 -23.47 -11.43 -5.66
CA GLY A 351 -23.55 -10.57 -4.48
C GLY A 351 -22.68 -9.34 -4.62
N TRP A 352 -22.67 -8.53 -3.57
CA TRP A 352 -21.87 -7.32 -3.47
C TRP A 352 -20.46 -7.65 -2.98
N LEU A 353 -19.47 -6.95 -3.53
CA LEU A 353 -18.11 -6.85 -3.01
C LEU A 353 -17.85 -5.42 -2.54
N ASP A 354 -17.31 -5.30 -1.33
CA ASP A 354 -16.84 -4.03 -0.78
C ASP A 354 -15.44 -3.69 -1.33
N PRO A 355 -15.10 -2.41 -1.56
CA PRO A 355 -13.75 -2.01 -1.97
C PRO A 355 -12.68 -2.49 -0.99
N LEU A 356 -11.55 -2.98 -1.49
CA LEU A 356 -10.49 -3.59 -0.69
C LEU A 356 -9.85 -2.62 0.33
N ALA A 357 -9.84 -1.33 0.01
CA ALA A 357 -9.30 -0.26 0.85
C ALA A 357 -10.16 0.06 2.09
N ARG A 358 -11.44 -0.32 2.09
CA ARG A 358 -12.39 -0.03 3.18
C ARG A 358 -12.24 -0.97 4.37
N ALA A 359 -12.78 -0.58 5.52
CA ALA A 359 -12.99 -1.49 6.65
C ALA A 359 -13.86 -2.70 6.25
N PRO A 360 -13.71 -3.85 6.91
CA PRO A 360 -14.65 -4.97 6.83
C PRO A 360 -16.10 -4.49 7.06
N GLY A 361 -16.97 -4.76 6.10
CA GLY A 361 -18.38 -4.41 6.13
C GLY A 361 -19.31 -5.61 6.14
N ALA A 362 -20.52 -5.42 5.63
CA ALA A 362 -21.51 -6.49 5.49
C ALA A 362 -21.22 -7.43 4.30
N HIS A 363 -20.30 -7.05 3.41
CA HIS A 363 -19.98 -7.80 2.20
C HIS A 363 -18.51 -8.26 2.20
N PRO A 364 -18.20 -9.37 1.51
CA PRO A 364 -16.81 -9.78 1.34
C PRO A 364 -16.05 -8.72 0.53
N GLN A 365 -14.75 -8.61 0.80
CA GLN A 365 -13.84 -7.72 0.06
C GLN A 365 -12.95 -8.50 -0.92
N ARG A 366 -12.82 -9.80 -0.68
CA ARG A 366 -12.08 -10.75 -1.51
C ARG A 366 -12.97 -11.93 -1.88
N LEU A 367 -13.01 -12.28 -3.16
CA LEU A 367 -13.58 -13.54 -3.62
C LEU A 367 -12.45 -14.48 -4.07
N VAL A 368 -12.54 -15.75 -3.70
CA VAL A 368 -11.60 -16.79 -4.15
C VAL A 368 -12.37 -17.90 -4.86
N VAL A 369 -12.00 -18.21 -6.09
CA VAL A 369 -12.57 -19.32 -6.87
C VAL A 369 -11.45 -20.32 -7.19
N PRO A 370 -11.48 -21.55 -6.67
CA PRO A 370 -10.47 -22.56 -7.02
C PRO A 370 -10.45 -22.88 -8.52
N ASP A 371 -9.26 -23.06 -9.11
CA ASP A 371 -9.14 -23.55 -10.48
C ASP A 371 -9.27 -25.08 -10.53
N PRO A 372 -10.36 -25.64 -11.09
CA PRO A 372 -10.56 -27.08 -11.11
C PRO A 372 -9.52 -27.82 -11.95
N ARG A 373 -8.78 -27.12 -12.82
CA ARG A 373 -7.77 -27.70 -13.70
C ARG A 373 -6.46 -27.98 -12.97
N ARG A 374 -6.16 -27.28 -11.88
CA ARG A 374 -4.85 -27.36 -11.18
C ARG A 374 -5.00 -27.12 -9.68
N ARG A 375 -4.62 -28.12 -8.90
CA ARG A 375 -4.66 -28.07 -7.42
C ARG A 375 -3.86 -26.87 -6.89
N GLY A 376 -4.44 -26.16 -5.93
CA GLY A 376 -3.80 -25.03 -5.25
C GLY A 376 -3.85 -23.70 -6.00
N ARG A 377 -4.24 -23.69 -7.28
CA ARG A 377 -4.46 -22.46 -8.04
C ARG A 377 -5.87 -21.94 -7.85
N PHE A 378 -6.02 -20.64 -7.96
CA PHE A 378 -7.31 -19.99 -7.84
C PHE A 378 -7.36 -18.68 -8.62
N TRP A 379 -8.57 -18.22 -8.88
CA TRP A 379 -8.83 -16.84 -9.25
C TRP A 379 -9.20 -16.04 -8.02
N GLU A 380 -8.72 -14.81 -7.98
CA GLU A 380 -9.04 -13.83 -6.97
C GLU A 380 -9.78 -12.65 -7.59
N PHE A 381 -10.76 -12.13 -6.87
CA PHE A 381 -11.48 -10.91 -7.23
C PHE A 381 -11.42 -9.91 -6.09
N ASN A 382 -11.11 -8.65 -6.40
CA ASN A 382 -11.23 -7.54 -5.46
C ASN A 382 -11.74 -6.30 -6.19
N VAL A 383 -12.45 -5.42 -5.48
CA VAL A 383 -12.86 -4.10 -5.99
C VAL A 383 -11.81 -3.07 -5.58
N ARG A 384 -11.26 -2.35 -6.56
CA ARG A 384 -10.25 -1.29 -6.37
C ARG A 384 -10.87 0.06 -6.70
N ARG A 385 -10.75 1.01 -5.79
CA ARG A 385 -11.23 2.39 -5.95
C ARG A 385 -10.10 3.35 -5.60
N PRO A 386 -10.10 4.59 -6.12
CA PRO A 386 -9.15 5.62 -5.74
C PRO A 386 -9.46 6.11 -4.32
N LEU A 387 -9.14 5.28 -3.32
CA LEU A 387 -9.31 5.57 -1.90
C LEU A 387 -7.96 5.41 -1.20
N GLY A 388 -7.61 6.34 -0.31
CA GLY A 388 -6.34 6.32 0.41
C GLY A 388 -5.12 6.26 -0.51
N PHE A 389 -4.19 5.35 -0.21
CA PHE A 389 -2.99 5.11 -1.01
C PHE A 389 -3.26 4.55 -2.42
N ASP A 390 -4.42 3.92 -2.63
CA ASP A 390 -4.87 3.48 -3.96
C ASP A 390 -5.34 4.66 -4.84
N ARG A 391 -5.18 5.92 -4.42
CA ARG A 391 -5.38 7.13 -5.26
C ARG A 391 -4.19 7.45 -6.16
N GLY A 392 -3.00 6.94 -5.86
CA GLY A 392 -1.80 7.20 -6.65
C GLY A 392 -1.92 6.71 -8.08
N ARG A 393 -1.53 7.52 -9.06
CA ARG A 393 -1.55 7.12 -10.48
C ARG A 393 -0.27 7.60 -11.16
N VAL A 394 0.29 6.75 -12.02
CA VAL A 394 1.41 7.18 -12.88
C VAL A 394 0.87 7.97 -14.06
N ALA A 395 1.42 9.17 -14.27
CA ALA A 395 0.99 10.15 -15.28
C ALA A 395 -0.51 10.51 -15.22
N GLY A 396 -1.12 10.47 -14.03
CA GLY A 396 -2.50 10.94 -13.84
C GLY A 396 -3.54 10.25 -14.75
N ARG A 397 -3.41 8.94 -14.99
CA ARG A 397 -4.43 8.18 -15.74
C ARG A 397 -5.62 7.81 -14.85
N TRP A 398 -6.81 8.21 -15.31
CA TRP A 398 -8.08 8.08 -14.60
C TRP A 398 -9.18 7.56 -15.53
N GLY A 399 -10.29 7.11 -14.95
CA GLY A 399 -11.44 6.60 -15.68
C GLY A 399 -11.83 5.21 -15.21
N ALA A 400 -12.95 4.72 -15.74
CA ALA A 400 -13.60 3.50 -15.25
C ALA A 400 -12.79 2.21 -15.53
N GLY A 401 -11.81 2.21 -16.44
CA GLY A 401 -10.85 1.10 -16.59
C GLY A 401 -9.75 1.07 -15.53
N TYR A 402 -9.47 2.19 -14.86
CA TYR A 402 -8.38 2.36 -13.88
C TYR A 402 -8.83 2.18 -12.42
N GLU A 403 -10.09 1.77 -12.23
CA GLU A 403 -10.75 1.42 -10.99
C GLU A 403 -11.88 0.41 -11.28
N GLY A 404 -12.25 -0.43 -10.33
CA GLY A 404 -13.34 -1.39 -10.49
C GLY A 404 -12.95 -2.81 -10.07
N LEU A 405 -13.54 -3.80 -10.71
CA LEU A 405 -13.32 -5.21 -10.39
C LEU A 405 -12.01 -5.67 -11.02
N VAL A 406 -11.01 -5.98 -10.20
CA VAL A 406 -9.76 -6.61 -10.64
C VAL A 406 -9.90 -8.12 -10.45
N VAL A 407 -9.57 -8.87 -11.50
CA VAL A 407 -9.56 -10.34 -11.49
C VAL A 407 -8.13 -10.81 -11.75
N ALA A 408 -7.62 -11.70 -10.91
CA ALA A 408 -6.27 -12.22 -11.06
C ALA A 408 -6.23 -13.75 -10.97
N ARG A 409 -5.33 -14.36 -11.72
CA ARG A 409 -4.93 -15.76 -11.53
C ARG A 409 -3.81 -15.81 -10.52
N VAL A 410 -3.96 -16.67 -9.52
CA VAL A 410 -2.95 -16.90 -8.50
C VAL A 410 -2.49 -18.35 -8.56
N ASP A 411 -1.17 -18.52 -8.62
CA ASP A 411 -0.49 -19.81 -8.62
C ASP A 411 0.56 -19.81 -7.50
N PRO A 412 0.19 -20.22 -6.28
CA PRO A 412 1.13 -20.28 -5.15
C PRO A 412 2.36 -21.15 -5.42
N GLY A 413 2.25 -22.13 -6.33
CA GLY A 413 3.39 -22.97 -6.74
C GLY A 413 4.48 -22.22 -7.53
N LEU A 414 4.24 -20.96 -7.88
CA LEU A 414 5.22 -20.07 -8.50
C LEU A 414 5.89 -19.11 -7.52
N LEU A 415 5.54 -19.14 -6.22
CA LEU A 415 6.37 -18.52 -5.20
C LEU A 415 7.76 -19.15 -5.25
N SER A 416 8.78 -18.31 -5.28
CA SER A 416 10.12 -18.69 -5.69
C SER A 416 11.04 -18.84 -4.47
N ARG A 417 11.95 -19.81 -4.52
CA ARG A 417 13.18 -19.81 -3.69
C ARG A 417 14.36 -19.12 -4.42
N GLY A 418 14.07 -18.33 -5.46
CA GLY A 418 15.03 -17.84 -6.45
C GLY A 418 14.40 -16.75 -7.32
N GLU A 419 14.61 -16.76 -8.64
CA GLU A 419 14.06 -15.72 -9.53
C GLU A 419 12.52 -15.67 -9.50
N PRO A 420 11.93 -14.46 -9.45
CA PRO A 420 10.49 -14.25 -9.50
C PRO A 420 9.84 -14.88 -10.74
N ARG A 421 8.71 -15.57 -10.55
CA ARG A 421 7.99 -16.28 -11.63
C ARG A 421 6.59 -15.74 -11.93
N GLY A 422 6.22 -14.64 -11.27
CA GLY A 422 4.92 -14.01 -11.40
C GLY A 422 3.77 -14.94 -10.93
N PRO A 423 3.68 -15.20 -9.61
CA PRO A 423 2.63 -16.04 -9.03
C PRO A 423 1.24 -15.40 -9.15
N VAL A 424 1.17 -14.07 -9.34
CA VAL A 424 -0.09 -13.38 -9.62
C VAL A 424 -0.09 -12.75 -11.01
N ARG A 425 -1.19 -12.97 -11.73
CA ARG A 425 -1.38 -12.52 -13.11
C ARG A 425 -2.76 -11.91 -13.26
N VAL A 426 -2.82 -10.58 -13.33
CA VAL A 426 -4.07 -9.86 -13.55
C VAL A 426 -4.60 -10.16 -14.95
N ILE A 427 -5.92 -10.39 -15.03
CA ILE A 427 -6.65 -10.58 -16.27
C ILE A 427 -7.07 -9.20 -16.74
N ASP A 428 -6.62 -8.86 -17.94
CA ASP A 428 -6.78 -7.55 -18.54
C ASP A 428 -8.14 -7.42 -19.24
N ALA A 429 -8.97 -6.50 -18.76
CA ALA A 429 -10.23 -6.13 -19.40
C ALA A 429 -10.02 -5.50 -20.79
N HIS A 430 -8.92 -4.76 -21.00
CA HIS A 430 -8.69 -3.93 -22.17
C HIS A 430 -7.38 -4.30 -22.87
N PRO A 431 -7.26 -5.53 -23.44
CA PRO A 431 -6.03 -5.95 -24.09
C PRO A 431 -5.66 -5.07 -25.28
N GLY A 432 -4.40 -4.65 -25.31
CA GLY A 432 -3.85 -3.81 -26.38
C GLY A 432 -3.77 -2.33 -26.02
N THR A 433 -3.86 -1.98 -24.73
CA THR A 433 -3.64 -0.62 -24.24
C THR A 433 -2.35 -0.04 -24.83
N PRO A 434 -2.44 1.08 -25.58
CA PRO A 434 -1.28 1.67 -26.22
C PRO A 434 -0.28 2.15 -25.18
N GLU A 435 1.00 2.18 -25.57
CA GLU A 435 2.04 2.72 -24.70
C GLU A 435 1.78 4.21 -24.44
N PRO A 436 1.65 4.61 -23.17
CA PRO A 436 1.41 6.01 -22.83
C PRO A 436 2.67 6.86 -23.01
N ALA A 437 2.49 8.17 -23.05
CA ALA A 437 3.62 9.09 -22.86
C ALA A 437 4.28 8.85 -21.49
N ARG A 438 5.57 9.21 -21.37
CA ARG A 438 6.26 9.22 -20.08
C ARG A 438 5.67 10.36 -19.20
N PRO A 439 5.69 10.21 -17.86
CA PRO A 439 6.18 9.05 -17.10
C PRO A 439 5.25 7.83 -17.22
N ARG A 440 5.82 6.62 -17.19
CA ARG A 440 5.07 5.35 -17.28
C ARG A 440 5.79 4.21 -16.58
N TYR A 441 5.08 3.13 -16.29
CA TYR A 441 5.68 1.95 -15.65
C TYR A 441 6.75 1.30 -16.54
N PRO A 442 7.87 0.84 -15.97
CA PRO A 442 8.89 0.13 -16.73
C PRO A 442 8.38 -1.22 -17.25
N GLY A 443 9.06 -1.73 -18.28
CA GLY A 443 8.92 -3.13 -18.71
C GLY A 443 7.56 -3.53 -19.31
N GLY A 444 6.79 -2.60 -19.88
CA GLY A 444 5.50 -2.94 -20.52
C GLY A 444 4.31 -3.03 -19.57
N ARG A 445 4.52 -2.81 -18.27
CA ARG A 445 3.49 -3.01 -17.23
C ARG A 445 2.31 -2.04 -17.33
N TRP A 446 2.42 -0.98 -18.12
CA TRP A 446 1.31 -0.06 -18.40
C TRP A 446 0.11 -0.73 -19.07
N GLN A 447 0.31 -1.87 -19.72
CA GLN A 447 -0.76 -2.65 -20.37
C GLN A 447 -1.80 -3.16 -19.38
N LEU A 448 -1.49 -3.19 -18.08
CA LEU A 448 -2.41 -3.63 -17.04
C LEU A 448 -3.07 -2.46 -16.31
N ASP A 449 -2.82 -1.22 -16.73
CA ASP A 449 -3.28 -0.07 -15.95
C ASP A 449 -4.79 0.09 -15.96
N ASP A 450 -5.40 -0.24 -17.10
CA ASP A 450 -6.83 -0.26 -17.32
C ASP A 450 -7.43 -1.68 -17.23
N ALA A 451 -6.79 -2.59 -16.49
CA ALA A 451 -7.23 -3.98 -16.45
C ALA A 451 -8.57 -4.22 -15.71
N ALA A 452 -9.14 -3.20 -15.05
CA ALA A 452 -10.34 -3.39 -14.24
C ALA A 452 -11.60 -3.56 -15.11
N PHE A 453 -12.51 -4.41 -14.65
CA PHE A 453 -13.86 -4.57 -15.21
C PHE A 453 -14.81 -3.60 -14.51
N ASN A 454 -15.62 -2.88 -15.27
CA ASN A 454 -16.49 -1.83 -14.73
C ASN A 454 -17.76 -1.63 -15.57
N LEU A 455 -18.66 -0.80 -15.07
CA LEU A 455 -19.86 -0.32 -15.75
C LEU A 455 -19.62 1.14 -16.16
N GLY A 456 -19.40 1.38 -17.44
CA GLY A 456 -19.17 2.71 -17.98
C GLY A 456 -19.13 2.68 -19.51
N PRO A 457 -19.31 3.82 -20.18
CA PRO A 457 -19.13 3.92 -21.62
C PRO A 457 -17.72 3.45 -22.02
N GLY A 458 -17.64 2.45 -22.91
CA GLY A 458 -16.37 1.88 -23.37
C GLY A 458 -15.78 0.79 -22.48
N GLU A 459 -16.33 0.57 -21.28
CA GLU A 459 -15.81 -0.39 -20.31
C GLU A 459 -16.32 -1.81 -20.54
N ARG A 460 -15.51 -2.80 -20.14
CA ARG A 460 -15.93 -4.20 -20.14
C ARG A 460 -16.50 -4.61 -18.78
N SER A 461 -17.76 -5.03 -18.78
CA SER A 461 -18.43 -5.53 -17.59
C SER A 461 -18.28 -7.03 -17.36
N ARG A 462 -17.78 -7.79 -18.34
CA ARG A 462 -17.75 -9.26 -18.31
C ARG A 462 -16.42 -9.82 -18.79
N GLY A 463 -16.05 -10.97 -18.26
CA GLY A 463 -14.84 -11.69 -18.67
C GLY A 463 -14.96 -13.20 -18.50
N GLN A 464 -14.00 -13.91 -19.07
CA GLN A 464 -13.89 -15.36 -18.97
C GLN A 464 -12.40 -15.77 -18.98
N ASP A 465 -12.02 -16.73 -18.15
CA ASP A 465 -10.71 -17.42 -18.21
C ASP A 465 -10.93 -18.91 -17.96
N GLY A 466 -10.75 -19.71 -19.02
CA GLY A 466 -11.05 -21.14 -18.98
C GLY A 466 -12.51 -21.42 -18.59
N PRO A 467 -12.76 -22.23 -17.53
CA PRO A 467 -14.11 -22.56 -17.08
C PRO A 467 -14.78 -21.43 -16.30
N LEU A 468 -14.03 -20.44 -15.83
CA LEU A 468 -14.55 -19.34 -15.03
C LEU A 468 -15.09 -18.22 -15.92
N ALA A 469 -16.30 -17.76 -15.63
CA ALA A 469 -16.90 -16.55 -16.21
C ALA A 469 -17.40 -15.62 -15.10
N TRP A 470 -17.34 -14.31 -15.34
CA TRP A 470 -17.84 -13.29 -14.42
C TRP A 470 -18.50 -12.12 -15.15
N GLU A 471 -19.31 -11.38 -14.40
CA GLU A 471 -20.04 -10.21 -14.86
C GLU A 471 -20.24 -9.22 -13.69
N VAL A 472 -19.94 -7.94 -13.94
CA VAL A 472 -20.31 -6.82 -13.07
C VAL A 472 -21.75 -6.43 -13.42
N LEU A 473 -22.62 -6.43 -12.43
CA LEU A 473 -24.06 -6.22 -12.58
C LEU A 473 -24.51 -4.82 -12.14
N ALA A 474 -23.87 -4.27 -11.11
CA ALA A 474 -24.18 -2.94 -10.60
C ALA A 474 -22.96 -2.34 -9.88
N VAL A 475 -22.92 -1.01 -9.85
CA VAL A 475 -22.02 -0.21 -9.01
C VAL A 475 -22.89 0.74 -8.20
N ASP A 476 -22.62 0.88 -6.92
CA ASP A 476 -23.34 1.82 -6.06
C ASP A 476 -22.52 3.08 -5.73
N PRO A 477 -23.13 4.11 -5.12
CA PRO A 477 -22.42 5.35 -4.78
C PRO A 477 -21.29 5.19 -3.76
N ALA A 478 -21.28 4.10 -2.97
CA ALA A 478 -20.20 3.77 -2.05
C ALA A 478 -19.02 3.07 -2.76
N GLY A 479 -19.12 2.86 -4.08
CA GLY A 479 -18.10 2.22 -4.89
C GLY A 479 -18.14 0.69 -4.83
N ARG A 480 -19.12 0.09 -4.14
CA ARG A 480 -19.31 -1.37 -4.08
C ARG A 480 -19.72 -1.88 -5.45
N MET A 481 -19.36 -3.13 -5.77
CA MET A 481 -19.75 -3.75 -7.03
C MET A 481 -20.54 -5.02 -6.79
N ARG A 482 -21.73 -5.11 -7.38
CA ARG A 482 -22.47 -6.37 -7.45
C ARG A 482 -21.92 -7.17 -8.61
N ILE A 483 -21.44 -8.38 -8.35
CA ILE A 483 -20.87 -9.26 -9.35
C ILE A 483 -21.57 -10.60 -9.37
N ARG A 484 -21.50 -11.27 -10.51
CA ARG A 484 -21.90 -12.66 -10.72
C ARG A 484 -20.71 -13.45 -11.20
N VAL A 485 -20.47 -14.61 -10.60
CA VAL A 485 -19.39 -15.53 -10.95
C VAL A 485 -19.97 -16.92 -11.19
N ARG A 486 -19.49 -17.59 -12.25
CA ARG A 486 -19.92 -18.95 -12.61
C ARG A 486 -18.72 -19.77 -13.10
N LEU A 487 -18.54 -20.95 -12.52
CA LEU A 487 -17.61 -21.97 -12.96
C LEU A 487 -18.38 -22.99 -13.80
N LYS A 488 -18.03 -23.09 -15.09
CA LYS A 488 -18.55 -24.10 -16.01
C LYS A 488 -18.05 -25.49 -15.61
N ARG A 489 -18.89 -26.50 -15.87
CA ARG A 489 -18.56 -27.91 -15.62
C ARG A 489 -17.44 -28.40 -16.52
#